data_AF-A0A363TBP3-F1
#
_entry.id   AF-A0A363TBP3-F1
#
_cell.length_a   1.000
_cell.length_b   1.000
_cell.length_c   1.000
_cell.angle_alpha   90.00
_cell.angle_beta   90.00
_cell.angle_gamma   90.00
#
_symmetry.space_group_name_H-M   'P 1'
#
loop_
_entity.id
_entity.type
_entity.pdbx_description
1 polymer ?
#
loop_
_entity_poly.entity_id
_entity_poly.type
_entity_poly.pdbx_seq_one_letter_code
_entity_poly.pdbx_strand_id
1 'polypeptide(L)'
;MLDVLFALSVLAAVIFFGALISVGNERQRKAIDGIREQAARWAEQDLRLKRARAMREVRVPDARTWLTGVASRLLGTSPLVLALNPWEEAGLKALVCPCQDGRKLVVTPVPPGHFIQSLKARSRSRLAKAEVGLLGDRPGRVPVHEMNIVTCGPFFDLEAKLAWQQTCGSPLDAERLYLFEVGAVEKR
;
A
#
# COMPACT_ATOMS: atom_id res chain seq x y z
N MET A 1 76.85 -4.65 6.76
CA MET A 1 76.13 -5.34 7.87
C MET A 1 75.09 -4.43 8.52
N LEU A 2 75.46 -3.20 8.89
CA LEU A 2 74.57 -2.25 9.56
C LEU A 2 73.37 -1.83 8.68
N ASP A 3 73.57 -1.63 7.37
CA ASP A 3 72.48 -1.32 6.43
C ASP A 3 71.47 -2.47 6.27
N VAL A 4 71.95 -3.72 6.32
CA VAL A 4 71.09 -4.91 6.25
C VAL A 4 70.24 -5.03 7.51
N LEU A 5 70.80 -4.71 8.68
CA LEU A 5 70.08 -4.68 9.94
C LEU A 5 69.00 -3.59 9.96
N PHE A 6 69.30 -2.40 9.41
CA PHE A 6 68.31 -1.33 9.26
C PHE A 6 67.21 -1.68 8.26
N ALA A 7 67.55 -2.26 7.11
CA ALA A 7 66.55 -2.70 6.14
C ALA A 7 65.60 -3.75 6.74
N LEU A 8 66.15 -4.69 7.52
CA LEU A 8 65.35 -5.73 8.18
C LEU A 8 64.43 -5.15 9.27
N SER A 9 64.91 -4.16 10.04
CA SER A 9 64.12 -3.53 11.09
C SER A 9 62.98 -2.69 10.53
N VAL A 10 63.22 -1.94 9.45
CA VAL A 10 62.17 -1.19 8.75
C VAL A 10 61.14 -2.14 8.14
N LEU A 11 61.58 -3.22 7.51
CA LEU A 11 60.67 -4.22 6.95
C LEU A 11 59.79 -4.86 8.04
N ALA A 12 60.38 -5.23 9.18
CA ALA A 12 59.67 -5.78 10.32
C ALA A 12 58.64 -4.78 10.88
N ALA A 13 59.00 -3.50 11.00
CA ALA A 13 58.09 -2.46 11.46
C ALA A 13 56.91 -2.26 10.50
N VAL A 14 57.15 -2.21 9.19
CA VAL A 14 56.10 -2.05 8.17
C VAL A 14 55.12 -3.24 8.21
N ILE A 15 55.63 -4.47 8.31
CA ILE A 15 54.79 -5.67 8.43
C ILE A 15 53.97 -5.63 9.72
N PHE A 16 54.60 -5.26 10.85
CA PHE A 16 53.93 -5.19 12.14
C PHE A 16 52.80 -4.15 12.14
N PHE A 17 53.07 -2.93 11.67
CA PHE A 17 52.05 -1.88 11.58
C PHE A 17 50.95 -2.23 10.58
N GLY A 18 51.29 -2.85 9.44
CA GLY A 18 50.31 -3.33 8.46
C GLY A 18 49.35 -4.38 9.07
N ALA A 19 49.89 -5.34 9.82
CA ALA A 19 49.09 -6.34 10.53
C ALA A 19 48.19 -5.70 11.60
N LEU A 20 48.71 -4.74 12.35
CA LEU A 20 47.99 -4.06 13.43
C LEU A 20 46.82 -3.21 12.89
N ILE A 21 47.03 -2.48 11.79
CA ILE A 21 45.98 -1.73 11.10
C ILE A 21 44.92 -2.68 10.53
N SER A 22 45.34 -3.80 9.92
CA SER A 22 44.39 -4.79 9.38
C SER A 22 43.47 -5.37 10.46
N VAL A 23 44.00 -5.70 11.63
CA VAL A 23 43.20 -6.20 12.76
C VAL A 23 42.28 -5.10 13.31
N GLY A 24 42.76 -3.86 13.38
CA GLY A 24 41.97 -2.70 13.78
C GLY A 24 40.77 -2.46 12.85
N ASN A 25 41.00 -2.45 11.55
CA ASN A 25 39.96 -2.25 10.54
C ASN A 25 38.88 -3.33 10.59
N GLU A 26 39.27 -4.60 10.77
CA GLU A 26 38.30 -5.70 10.87
C GLU A 26 37.42 -5.60 12.14
N ARG A 27 38.02 -5.18 13.27
CA ARG A 27 37.25 -4.93 14.50
C ARG A 27 36.29 -3.75 14.34
N GLN A 28 36.74 -2.66 13.72
CA GLN A 28 35.89 -1.49 13.45
C GLN A 28 34.75 -1.83 12.51
N ARG A 29 35.02 -2.59 11.44
CA ARG A 29 34.00 -3.05 10.50
C ARG A 29 32.90 -3.85 11.20
N LYS A 30 33.28 -4.82 12.03
CA LYS A 30 32.33 -5.60 12.83
C LYS A 30 31.52 -4.75 13.79
N ALA A 31 32.12 -3.74 14.42
CA ALA A 31 31.40 -2.81 15.29
C ALA A 31 30.38 -1.97 14.51
N ILE A 32 30.75 -1.46 13.33
CA ILE A 32 29.85 -0.69 12.45
C ILE A 32 28.68 -1.56 11.96
N ASP A 33 28.97 -2.79 11.53
CA ASP A 33 27.93 -3.72 11.09
C ASP A 33 26.96 -4.05 12.24
N GLY A 34 27.48 -4.28 13.46
CA GLY A 34 26.66 -4.48 14.64
C GLY A 34 25.76 -3.28 14.98
N ILE A 35 26.29 -2.06 14.87
CA ILE A 35 25.50 -0.82 15.08
C ILE A 35 24.41 -0.71 14.01
N ARG A 36 24.73 -1.00 12.75
CA ARG A 36 23.76 -0.93 11.65
C ARG A 36 22.59 -1.89 11.86
N GLU A 37 22.88 -3.12 12.28
CA GLU A 37 21.83 -4.10 12.60
C GLU A 37 20.98 -3.69 13.80
N GLN A 38 21.58 -3.11 14.84
CA GLN A 38 20.85 -2.60 16.00
C GLN A 38 19.96 -1.41 15.61
N ALA A 39 20.46 -0.49 14.78
CA ALA A 39 19.69 0.64 14.29
C ALA A 39 18.50 0.19 13.42
N ALA A 40 18.70 -0.81 12.56
CA ALA A 40 17.62 -1.39 11.76
C ALA A 40 16.54 -2.03 12.64
N ARG A 41 16.95 -2.86 13.61
CA ARG A 41 16.03 -3.49 14.59
C ARG A 41 15.27 -2.45 15.40
N TRP A 42 15.96 -1.41 15.84
CA TRP A 42 15.35 -0.30 16.57
C TRP A 42 14.33 0.46 15.71
N ALA A 43 14.66 0.75 14.45
CA ALA A 43 13.75 1.42 13.53
C ALA A 43 12.48 0.58 13.26
N GLU A 44 12.62 -0.75 13.11
CA GLU A 44 11.47 -1.65 12.99
C GLU A 44 10.59 -1.66 14.24
N GLN A 45 11.20 -1.69 15.43
CA GLN A 45 10.47 -1.66 16.71
C GLN A 45 9.78 -0.31 16.93
N ASP A 46 10.44 0.79 16.61
CA ASP A 46 9.89 2.13 16.70
C ASP A 46 8.69 2.30 15.76
N LEU A 47 8.79 1.83 14.51
CA LEU A 47 7.65 1.80 13.58
C LEU A 47 6.49 0.95 14.13
N ARG A 48 6.77 -0.22 14.71
CA ARG A 48 5.74 -1.05 15.35
C ARG A 48 5.07 -0.36 16.53
N LEU A 49 5.85 0.29 17.40
CA LEU A 49 5.33 1.01 18.57
C LEU A 49 4.51 2.23 18.15
N LYS A 50 4.99 3.00 17.17
CA LYS A 50 4.25 4.13 16.60
C LYS A 50 2.94 3.67 15.97
N ARG A 51 2.95 2.56 15.23
CA ARG A 51 1.71 1.96 14.70
C ARG A 51 0.77 1.47 15.80
N ALA A 52 1.28 0.80 16.83
CA ALA A 52 0.45 0.32 17.95
C ALA A 52 -0.18 1.48 18.76
N ARG A 53 0.55 2.59 18.94
CA ARG A 53 -0.01 3.82 19.54
C ARG A 53 -1.04 4.46 18.62
N ALA A 54 -0.71 4.62 17.34
CA ALA A 54 -1.62 5.17 16.35
C ALA A 54 -2.90 4.33 16.22
N MET A 55 -2.85 2.99 16.34
CA MET A 55 -4.05 2.15 16.35
C MET A 55 -5.08 2.57 17.41
N ARG A 56 -4.65 3.16 18.53
CA ARG A 56 -5.57 3.65 19.58
C ARG A 56 -6.16 5.02 19.25
N GLU A 57 -5.54 5.77 18.35
CA GLU A 57 -5.89 7.14 18.00
C GLU A 57 -6.58 7.26 16.63
N VAL A 58 -6.35 6.29 15.73
CA VAL A 58 -6.97 6.24 14.40
C VAL A 58 -8.47 6.10 14.56
N ARG A 59 -9.18 7.13 14.13
CA ARG A 59 -10.64 7.17 14.08
C ARG A 59 -11.06 7.61 12.70
N VAL A 60 -12.04 6.93 12.14
CA VAL A 60 -12.75 7.36 10.94
C VAL A 60 -14.11 7.88 11.41
N PRO A 61 -14.30 9.21 11.55
CA PRO A 61 -15.56 9.76 12.02
C PRO A 61 -16.68 9.61 10.97
N ASP A 62 -16.34 9.74 9.69
CA ASP A 62 -17.25 9.53 8.57
C ASP A 62 -16.52 8.81 7.42
N ALA A 63 -16.97 7.60 7.09
CA ALA A 63 -16.40 6.77 6.03
C ALA A 63 -16.47 7.45 4.65
N ARG A 64 -17.49 8.28 4.39
CA ARG A 64 -17.67 8.96 3.11
C ARG A 64 -16.65 10.08 2.92
N THR A 65 -16.48 10.91 3.95
CA THR A 65 -15.46 11.97 3.96
C THR A 65 -14.05 11.37 3.87
N TRP A 66 -13.80 10.26 4.59
CA TRP A 66 -12.54 9.53 4.48
C TRP A 66 -12.29 9.03 3.05
N LEU A 67 -13.24 8.32 2.43
CA LEU A 67 -13.06 7.78 1.09
C LEU A 67 -12.87 8.90 0.06
N THR A 68 -13.60 10.00 0.19
CA THR A 68 -13.41 11.20 -0.63
C THR A 68 -11.97 11.70 -0.51
N GLY A 69 -11.44 11.87 0.71
CA GLY A 69 -10.06 12.33 0.92
C GLY A 69 -8.99 11.35 0.43
N VAL A 70 -9.24 10.04 0.48
CA VAL A 70 -8.33 9.05 -0.10
C VAL A 70 -8.38 9.07 -1.63
N ALA A 71 -9.58 9.07 -2.21
CA ALA A 71 -9.78 9.15 -3.66
C ALA A 71 -9.16 10.44 -4.22
N SER A 72 -9.26 11.56 -3.51
CA SER A 72 -8.69 12.83 -3.95
C SER A 72 -7.17 12.79 -4.08
N ARG A 73 -6.50 12.15 -3.13
CA ARG A 73 -5.04 11.97 -3.15
C ARG A 73 -4.60 11.00 -4.24
N LEU A 74 -5.36 9.92 -4.44
CA LEU A 74 -5.02 8.87 -5.39
C LEU A 74 -5.22 9.30 -6.85
N LEU A 75 -6.32 10.01 -7.12
CA LEU A 75 -6.71 10.43 -8.47
C LEU A 75 -6.17 11.82 -8.84
N GLY A 76 -5.64 12.59 -7.88
CA GLY A 76 -5.20 13.98 -8.08
C GLY A 76 -6.33 14.97 -8.43
N THR A 77 -7.58 14.51 -8.42
CA THR A 77 -8.81 15.30 -8.61
C THR A 77 -9.69 15.13 -7.39
N SER A 78 -10.62 16.03 -7.08
CA SER A 78 -11.44 15.91 -5.85
C SER A 78 -12.87 15.41 -6.15
N PRO A 79 -13.09 14.10 -6.38
CA PRO A 79 -14.43 13.57 -6.59
C PRO A 79 -15.22 13.61 -5.27
N LEU A 80 -16.25 14.44 -5.19
CA LEU A 80 -17.13 14.44 -4.02
C LEU A 80 -18.03 13.19 -4.07
N VAL A 81 -17.76 12.23 -3.19
CA VAL A 81 -18.59 11.03 -3.05
C VAL A 81 -19.93 11.40 -2.39
N LEU A 82 -21.03 11.11 -3.07
CA LEU A 82 -22.37 11.46 -2.60
C LEU A 82 -22.91 10.44 -1.58
N ALA A 83 -22.73 9.16 -1.91
CA ALA A 83 -23.22 8.03 -1.10
C ALA A 83 -22.22 6.87 -1.15
N LEU A 84 -22.27 6.02 -0.12
CA LEU A 84 -21.56 4.74 -0.09
C LEU A 84 -22.60 3.63 -0.14
N ASN A 85 -22.70 2.94 -1.27
CA ASN A 85 -23.67 1.86 -1.46
C ASN A 85 -22.94 0.52 -1.41
N PRO A 86 -23.09 -0.27 -0.33
CA PRO A 86 -22.62 -1.65 -0.31
C PRO A 86 -23.24 -2.44 -1.45
N TRP A 87 -22.39 -3.17 -2.15
CA TRP A 87 -22.78 -4.09 -3.20
C TRP A 87 -22.16 -5.44 -2.88
N GLU A 88 -23.02 -6.46 -2.78
CA GLU A 88 -22.60 -7.83 -2.55
C GLU A 88 -23.30 -8.75 -3.53
N GLU A 89 -22.53 -9.53 -4.27
CA GLU A 89 -23.07 -10.51 -5.19
C GLU A 89 -22.09 -11.65 -5.45
N ALA A 90 -22.59 -12.89 -5.42
CA ALA A 90 -21.80 -14.10 -5.66
C ALA A 90 -20.53 -14.19 -4.79
N GLY A 91 -20.60 -13.68 -3.54
CA GLY A 91 -19.48 -13.65 -2.59
C GLY A 91 -18.45 -12.54 -2.87
N LEU A 92 -18.67 -11.69 -3.87
CA LEU A 92 -17.89 -10.49 -4.11
C LEU A 92 -18.49 -9.33 -3.34
N LYS A 93 -17.64 -8.55 -2.68
CA LYS A 93 -18.04 -7.32 -1.99
C LYS A 93 -17.41 -6.12 -2.67
N ALA A 94 -18.19 -5.07 -2.85
CA ALA A 94 -17.72 -3.79 -3.35
C ALA A 94 -18.52 -2.64 -2.71
N LEU A 95 -17.96 -1.44 -2.76
CA LEU A 95 -18.66 -0.20 -2.47
C LEU A 95 -18.84 0.57 -3.76
N VAL A 96 -20.08 0.89 -4.08
CA VAL A 96 -20.44 1.70 -5.24
C VAL A 96 -20.69 3.12 -4.77
N CYS A 97 -19.89 4.04 -5.27
CA CYS A 97 -19.76 5.39 -4.77
C CYS A 97 -20.07 6.37 -5.91
N PRO A 98 -21.33 6.79 -6.10
CA PRO A 98 -21.66 7.84 -7.06
C PRO A 98 -21.01 9.16 -6.64
N CYS A 99 -20.41 9.86 -7.60
CA CYS A 99 -19.76 11.14 -7.41
C CYS A 99 -20.59 12.28 -7.99
N GLN A 100 -20.41 13.49 -7.46
CA GLN A 100 -21.15 14.68 -7.89
C GLN A 100 -20.94 15.03 -9.38
N ASP A 101 -19.77 14.73 -9.91
CA ASP A 101 -19.39 14.96 -11.32
C ASP A 101 -19.97 13.92 -12.29
N GLY A 102 -20.83 13.01 -11.81
CA GLY A 102 -21.45 11.96 -12.61
C GLY A 102 -20.57 10.72 -12.79
N ARG A 103 -19.32 10.73 -12.30
CA ARG A 103 -18.50 9.52 -12.24
C ARG A 103 -19.03 8.57 -11.16
N LYS A 104 -18.66 7.30 -11.28
CA LYS A 104 -18.97 6.27 -10.29
C LYS A 104 -17.68 5.56 -9.92
N LEU A 105 -17.33 5.64 -8.64
CA LEU A 105 -16.19 4.93 -8.08
C LEU A 105 -16.66 3.58 -7.56
N VAL A 106 -15.95 2.51 -7.88
CA VAL A 106 -16.22 1.18 -7.33
C VAL A 106 -14.99 0.72 -6.57
N VAL A 107 -15.14 0.50 -5.26
CA VAL A 107 -14.04 0.07 -4.38
C VAL A 107 -14.26 -1.40 -4.01
N THR A 108 -13.25 -2.25 -4.17
CA THR A 108 -13.37 -3.66 -3.78
C THR A 108 -12.06 -4.20 -3.18
N PRO A 109 -12.12 -5.11 -2.19
CA PRO A 109 -10.96 -5.87 -1.73
C PRO A 109 -10.51 -6.95 -2.72
N VAL A 110 -11.33 -7.26 -3.73
CA VAL A 110 -11.06 -8.34 -4.67
C VAL A 110 -10.07 -7.87 -5.75
N PRO A 111 -9.03 -8.67 -6.07
CA PRO A 111 -8.10 -8.34 -7.15
C PRO A 111 -8.82 -8.08 -8.48
N PRO A 112 -8.36 -7.11 -9.28
CA PRO A 112 -9.12 -6.59 -10.41
C PRO A 112 -9.37 -7.63 -11.50
N GLY A 113 -8.40 -8.51 -11.76
CA GLY A 113 -8.55 -9.61 -12.72
C GLY A 113 -9.70 -10.55 -12.35
N HIS A 114 -9.76 -10.98 -11.09
CA HIS A 114 -10.81 -11.85 -10.59
C HIS A 114 -12.17 -11.13 -10.56
N PHE A 115 -12.19 -9.88 -10.10
CA PHE A 115 -13.42 -9.07 -10.05
C PHE A 115 -14.04 -8.86 -11.45
N ILE A 116 -13.24 -8.44 -12.43
CA ILE A 116 -13.70 -8.23 -13.81
C ILE A 116 -14.17 -9.55 -14.44
N GLN A 117 -13.44 -10.65 -14.23
CA GLN A 117 -13.80 -11.95 -14.81
C GLN A 117 -15.17 -12.44 -14.31
N SER A 118 -15.41 -12.31 -13.00
CA SER A 118 -16.67 -12.70 -12.38
C SER A 118 -17.85 -11.84 -12.86
N LEU A 119 -17.63 -10.55 -13.10
CA LEU A 119 -18.64 -9.68 -13.72
C LEU A 119 -18.94 -10.08 -15.19
N LYS A 120 -17.91 -10.42 -15.98
CA LYS A 120 -18.07 -10.84 -17.38
C LYS A 120 -18.80 -12.16 -17.54
N ALA A 121 -18.56 -13.13 -16.66
CA ALA A 121 -19.21 -14.44 -16.68
C ALA A 121 -20.74 -14.33 -16.65
N ARG A 122 -21.26 -13.30 -15.97
CA ARG A 122 -22.70 -13.02 -15.83
C ARG A 122 -23.33 -12.31 -17.05
N SER A 123 -22.59 -11.45 -17.75
CA SER A 123 -23.07 -10.72 -18.94
C SER A 123 -23.43 -11.60 -20.16
N ARG A 124 -23.36 -12.94 -20.03
CA ARG A 124 -23.70 -13.89 -21.10
C ARG A 124 -25.20 -14.02 -21.34
N SER A 125 -26.06 -13.66 -20.38
CA SER A 125 -27.51 -13.58 -20.57
C SER A 125 -27.92 -12.34 -21.37
N ARG A 126 -28.80 -12.48 -22.37
CA ARG A 126 -29.27 -11.36 -23.22
C ARG A 126 -29.97 -10.25 -22.43
N LEU A 127 -30.64 -10.58 -21.31
CA LEU A 127 -31.27 -9.62 -20.40
C LEU A 127 -30.25 -8.87 -19.53
N ALA A 128 -29.18 -9.55 -19.09
CA ALA A 128 -28.11 -8.94 -18.31
C ALA A 128 -27.20 -7.99 -19.11
N LYS A 129 -27.30 -8.00 -20.46
CA LYS A 129 -26.63 -7.03 -21.33
C LYS A 129 -27.37 -5.70 -21.46
N ALA A 130 -28.66 -5.66 -21.09
CA ALA A 130 -29.48 -4.45 -21.17
C ALA A 130 -29.34 -3.56 -19.92
N GLU A 131 -28.90 -4.14 -18.79
CA GLU A 131 -28.54 -3.38 -17.60
C GLU A 131 -27.10 -2.87 -17.70
N VAL A 132 -26.90 -1.57 -17.47
CA VAL A 132 -25.55 -0.98 -17.38
C VAL A 132 -24.82 -1.66 -16.23
N GLY A 133 -23.82 -2.47 -16.56
CA GLY A 133 -23.06 -3.24 -15.58
C GLY A 133 -22.37 -2.37 -14.52
N LEU A 134 -21.94 -2.99 -13.42
CA LEU A 134 -21.27 -2.30 -12.31
C LEU A 134 -20.08 -1.45 -12.76
N LEU A 135 -19.34 -1.90 -13.77
CA LEU A 135 -18.20 -1.20 -14.38
C LEU A 135 -18.51 -0.69 -15.81
N GLY A 136 -19.79 -0.60 -16.19
CA GLY A 136 -20.25 -0.27 -17.54
C GLY A 136 -20.01 -1.38 -18.57
N ASP A 137 -20.13 -1.02 -19.85
CA ASP A 137 -20.12 -1.98 -20.97
C ASP A 137 -18.73 -2.58 -21.25
N ARG A 138 -17.66 -1.87 -20.84
CA ARG A 138 -16.27 -2.26 -21.07
C ARG A 138 -15.49 -2.36 -19.76
N PRO A 139 -15.79 -3.35 -18.89
CA PRO A 139 -15.19 -3.47 -17.56
C PRO A 139 -13.66 -3.62 -17.59
N GLY A 140 -13.09 -4.12 -18.69
CA GLY A 140 -11.63 -4.27 -18.85
C GLY A 140 -10.88 -3.01 -19.30
N ARG A 141 -11.57 -1.91 -19.61
CA ARG A 141 -10.95 -0.62 -19.97
C ARG A 141 -11.11 0.44 -18.87
N VAL A 142 -11.76 0.09 -17.78
CA VAL A 142 -11.97 0.99 -16.64
C VAL A 142 -10.63 1.18 -15.93
N PRO A 143 -10.18 2.42 -15.68
CA PRO A 143 -9.00 2.70 -14.88
C PRO A 143 -9.09 2.06 -13.50
N VAL A 144 -8.00 1.42 -13.05
CA VAL A 144 -7.91 0.75 -11.75
C VAL A 144 -6.73 1.32 -10.99
N HIS A 145 -6.96 1.69 -9.74
CA HIS A 145 -5.94 2.20 -8.84
C HIS A 145 -5.85 1.31 -7.60
N GLU A 146 -4.62 0.89 -7.25
CA GLU A 146 -4.37 0.15 -6.03
C GLU A 146 -4.29 1.10 -4.84
N MET A 147 -5.07 0.80 -3.80
CA MET A 147 -5.09 1.52 -2.54
C MET A 147 -4.41 0.67 -1.47
N ASN A 148 -3.30 1.17 -0.94
CA ASN A 148 -2.53 0.52 0.10
C ASN A 148 -1.82 1.58 0.97
N ILE A 149 -1.02 1.13 1.94
CA ILE A 149 -0.28 2.00 2.87
C ILE A 149 0.68 2.95 2.13
N VAL A 150 1.19 2.55 0.96
CA VAL A 150 2.13 3.34 0.16
C VAL A 150 1.40 4.41 -0.65
N THR A 151 0.24 4.08 -1.23
CA THR A 151 -0.49 5.01 -2.11
C THR A 151 -1.45 5.92 -1.36
N CYS A 152 -2.01 5.47 -0.24
CA CYS A 152 -3.07 6.16 0.49
C CYS A 152 -2.67 6.64 1.89
N GLY A 153 -1.47 6.27 2.35
CA GLY A 153 -0.85 6.77 3.58
C GLY A 153 -0.62 5.71 4.66
N PRO A 154 0.17 6.04 5.70
CA PRO A 154 0.77 5.09 6.64
C PRO A 154 -0.22 4.26 7.48
N PHE A 155 -1.46 4.73 7.62
CA PHE A 155 -2.53 4.12 8.42
C PHE A 155 -3.72 3.63 7.58
N PHE A 156 -3.57 3.61 6.24
CA PHE A 156 -4.66 3.28 5.34
C PHE A 156 -5.29 1.92 5.64
N ASP A 157 -4.49 0.91 5.99
CA ASP A 157 -4.93 -0.43 6.36
C ASP A 157 -5.89 -0.43 7.56
N LEU A 158 -5.62 0.39 8.56
CA LEU A 158 -6.45 0.54 9.75
C LEU A 158 -7.70 1.37 9.47
N GLU A 159 -7.53 2.50 8.80
CA GLU A 159 -8.65 3.38 8.44
C GLU A 159 -9.63 2.68 7.49
N ALA A 160 -9.13 1.95 6.50
CA ALA A 160 -9.95 1.20 5.57
C ALA A 160 -10.77 0.12 6.27
N LYS A 161 -10.20 -0.58 7.26
CA LYS A 161 -10.95 -1.56 8.08
C LYS A 161 -12.10 -0.91 8.83
N LEU A 162 -11.85 0.24 9.46
CA LEU A 162 -12.87 0.99 10.19
C LEU A 162 -13.96 1.54 9.26
N ALA A 163 -13.57 2.19 8.16
CA ALA A 163 -14.49 2.74 7.18
C ALA A 163 -15.34 1.65 6.51
N TRP A 164 -14.73 0.51 6.19
CA TRP A 164 -15.42 -0.64 5.60
C TRP A 164 -16.41 -1.24 6.59
N GLN A 165 -16.03 -1.42 7.86
CA GLN A 165 -16.92 -1.92 8.89
C GLN A 165 -18.11 -0.98 9.13
N GLN A 166 -17.90 0.34 9.13
CA GLN A 166 -18.97 1.33 9.25
C GLN A 166 -19.97 1.27 8.09
N THR A 167 -19.50 0.94 6.89
CA THR A 167 -20.30 0.99 5.67
C THR A 167 -20.97 -0.35 5.34
N CYS A 168 -20.22 -1.45 5.42
CA CYS A 168 -20.63 -2.79 5.03
C CYS A 168 -21.05 -3.67 6.22
N GLY A 169 -20.86 -3.22 7.46
CA GLY A 169 -21.17 -4.00 8.66
C GLY A 169 -20.33 -5.27 8.86
N SER A 170 -19.34 -5.53 8.00
CA SER A 170 -18.46 -6.71 8.04
C SER A 170 -16.99 -6.30 8.09
N PRO A 171 -16.12 -7.10 8.73
CA PRO A 171 -14.70 -6.81 8.77
C PRO A 171 -14.07 -6.90 7.37
N LEU A 172 -13.05 -6.08 7.15
CA LEU A 172 -12.22 -6.12 5.95
C LEU A 172 -10.98 -6.97 6.23
N ASP A 173 -10.93 -8.16 5.63
CA ASP A 173 -9.79 -9.08 5.77
C ASP A 173 -8.64 -8.79 4.78
N ALA A 174 -8.82 -7.80 3.90
CA ALA A 174 -7.82 -7.40 2.92
C ALA A 174 -6.99 -6.21 3.40
N GLU A 175 -5.68 -6.24 3.15
CA GLU A 175 -4.76 -5.12 3.39
C GLU A 175 -4.74 -4.09 2.25
N ARG A 176 -5.41 -4.42 1.14
CA ARG A 176 -5.42 -3.63 -0.10
C ARG A 176 -6.85 -3.53 -0.61
N LEU A 177 -7.16 -2.36 -1.18
CA LEU A 177 -8.40 -2.13 -1.90
C LEU A 177 -8.07 -1.71 -3.34
N TYR A 178 -9.00 -1.94 -4.25
CA TYR A 178 -8.88 -1.53 -5.64
C TYR A 178 -10.02 -0.56 -5.95
N LEU A 179 -9.66 0.61 -6.48
CA LEU A 179 -10.58 1.64 -6.91
C LEU A 179 -10.72 1.59 -8.43
N PHE A 180 -11.93 1.39 -8.91
CA PHE A 180 -12.29 1.49 -10.32
C PHE A 180 -12.96 2.83 -10.60
N GLU A 181 -12.47 3.55 -11.61
CA GLU A 181 -13.07 4.82 -12.03
C GLU A 181 -13.99 4.63 -13.22
N VAL A 182 -15.28 4.50 -12.98
CA VAL A 182 -16.29 4.38 -14.04
C VAL A 182 -16.72 5.79 -14.45
N GLY A 183 -16.38 6.18 -15.68
CA GLY A 183 -16.81 7.46 -16.26
C GLY A 183 -18.34 7.61 -16.29
N ALA A 184 -18.81 8.86 -16.39
CA ALA A 184 -20.22 9.13 -16.57
C ALA A 184 -20.74 8.38 -17.81
N VAL A 185 -21.86 7.67 -17.65
CA VAL A 185 -22.51 6.98 -18.78
C VAL A 185 -22.98 8.05 -19.75
N GLU A 186 -22.23 8.27 -20.83
CA GLU A 186 -22.69 9.03 -21.98
C GLU A 186 -23.86 8.26 -22.57
N LYS A 187 -25.09 8.69 -22.25
CA LYS A 187 -26.29 8.28 -22.99
C LYS A 187 -26.11 8.80 -24.42
N ARG A 188 -25.70 7.92 -25.34
CA ARG A 188 -25.87 8.13 -26.77
C ARG A 188 -27.23 7.63 -27.20
#